data_AF-A0A413WDF0-F1
#
_entry.id   AF-A0A413WDF0-F1
#
_cell.length_a   1.000
_cell.length_b   1.000
_cell.length_c   1.000
_cell.angle_alpha   90.00
_cell.angle_beta   90.00
_cell.angle_gamma   90.00
#
_symmetry.space_group_name_H-M   'P 1'
#
loop_
_entity.id
_entity.type
_entity.pdbx_description
1 polymer ?
#
loop_
_entity_poly.entity_id
_entity_poly.type
_entity_poly.pdbx_seq_one_letter_code
_entity_poly.pdbx_strand_id
1 'polypeptide(L)'
;MVTLSLDDNLSSISSLYRGIRSDLVDISTEIQVVFNNLLRSKASDYGLTYVNSAYPGYYFSFSPRVKEEESLEEKLVRSGQLLYLIEKSDEQILIDLYNMNDLIGIKILGELEEDVSSIVKLIRDNQSILLDQGITFLSNFSEKPVPMKNGLDIFKYNCSYTKTVDG
;
A
#
# COMPACT_ATOMS: atom_id res chain seq x y z
N MET A 1 38.18 -13.94 -8.47
CA MET A 1 36.71 -14.10 -8.53
C MET A 1 36.24 -13.93 -7.09
N VAL A 2 35.72 -12.76 -6.74
CA VAL A 2 35.23 -12.48 -5.39
C VAL A 2 33.80 -13.03 -5.34
N THR A 3 33.61 -14.19 -4.72
CA THR A 3 32.28 -14.63 -4.30
C THR A 3 31.85 -13.72 -3.17
N LEU A 4 31.07 -12.67 -3.48
CA LEU A 4 30.31 -11.95 -2.47
C LEU A 4 29.43 -12.96 -1.75
N SER A 5 29.46 -12.94 -0.42
CA SER A 5 28.58 -13.80 0.36
C SER A 5 27.12 -13.39 0.14
N LEU A 6 26.18 -14.31 0.35
CA LEU A 6 24.75 -13.97 0.30
C LEU A 6 24.41 -12.80 1.24
N ASP A 7 25.12 -12.70 2.36
CA ASP A 7 24.96 -11.65 3.36
C ASP A 7 25.42 -10.28 2.84
N ASP A 8 26.53 -10.23 2.09
CA ASP A 8 27.03 -8.98 1.48
C ASP A 8 26.06 -8.43 0.43
N ASN A 9 25.50 -9.33 -0.38
CA ASN A 9 24.53 -8.96 -1.41
C ASN A 9 23.21 -8.47 -0.83
N LEU A 10 22.74 -9.12 0.25
CA LEU A 10 21.54 -8.70 0.96
C LEU A 10 21.73 -7.31 1.58
N SER A 11 22.88 -7.08 2.24
CA SER A 11 23.25 -5.78 2.81
C SER A 11 23.29 -4.66 1.76
N SER A 12 23.81 -4.95 0.57
CA SER A 12 23.83 -3.99 -0.54
C SER A 12 22.42 -3.59 -1.00
N ILE A 13 21.53 -4.55 -1.22
CA ILE A 13 20.13 -4.28 -1.63
C ILE A 13 19.38 -3.55 -0.51
N SER A 14 19.59 -3.93 0.75
CA SER A 14 19.00 -3.24 1.90
C SER A 14 19.47 -1.79 2.01
N SER A 15 20.74 -1.51 1.67
CA SER A 15 21.26 -0.15 1.60
C SER A 15 20.55 0.69 0.54
N LEU A 16 20.36 0.15 -0.67
CA LEU A 16 19.59 0.80 -1.75
C LEU A 16 18.14 1.05 -1.32
N TYR A 17 17.50 0.06 -0.68
CA TYR A 17 16.14 0.20 -0.15
C TYR A 17 16.05 1.31 0.89
N ARG A 18 17.02 1.38 1.83
CA ARG A 18 17.07 2.44 2.84
C ARG A 18 17.17 3.83 2.20
N GLY A 19 17.90 3.94 1.08
CA GLY A 19 18.01 5.16 0.29
C GLY A 19 16.67 5.67 -0.26
N ILE A 20 15.76 4.77 -0.66
CA ILE A 20 14.45 5.14 -1.21
C ILE A 20 13.32 5.12 -0.18
N ARG A 21 13.54 4.58 1.02
CA ARG A 21 12.47 4.38 2.03
C ARG A 21 11.79 5.69 2.43
N SER A 22 12.53 6.81 2.48
CA SER A 22 11.93 8.12 2.76
C SER A 22 10.92 8.54 1.69
N ASP A 23 11.28 8.40 0.40
CA ASP A 23 10.37 8.72 -0.71
C ASP A 23 9.14 7.78 -0.71
N LEU A 24 9.33 6.49 -0.38
CA LEU A 24 8.19 5.57 -0.20
C LEU A 24 7.24 5.99 0.93
N VAL A 25 7.75 6.60 2.01
CA VAL A 25 6.93 7.15 3.10
C VAL A 25 6.14 8.37 2.62
N ASP A 26 6.78 9.27 1.87
CA ASP A 26 6.13 10.44 1.30
C ASP A 26 5.03 10.02 0.32
N ILE A 27 5.32 9.10 -0.59
CA ILE A 27 4.34 8.49 -1.51
C ILE A 27 3.20 7.83 -0.73
N SER A 28 3.48 7.09 0.35
CA SER A 28 2.44 6.45 1.17
C SER A 28 1.50 7.49 1.81
N THR A 29 2.03 8.65 2.16
CA THR A 29 1.27 9.77 2.73
C THR A 29 0.41 10.43 1.66
N GLU A 30 0.94 10.65 0.46
CA GLU A 30 0.19 11.16 -0.70
C GLU A 30 -1.00 10.25 -1.03
N ILE A 31 -0.77 8.94 -1.15
CA ILE A 31 -1.83 7.95 -1.42
C ILE A 31 -2.88 7.97 -0.29
N GLN A 32 -2.44 8.04 0.98
CA GLN A 32 -3.36 8.13 2.11
C GLN A 32 -4.23 9.39 2.03
N VAL A 33 -3.66 10.54 1.68
CA VAL A 33 -4.39 11.80 1.53
C VAL A 33 -5.45 11.67 0.44
N VAL A 34 -5.13 11.07 -0.71
CA VAL A 34 -6.09 10.83 -1.80
C VAL A 34 -7.28 10.00 -1.31
N PHE A 35 -7.03 8.86 -0.67
CA PHE A 35 -8.11 8.02 -0.12
C PHE A 35 -8.90 8.73 0.98
N ASN A 36 -8.21 9.47 1.87
CA ASN A 36 -8.86 10.19 2.95
C ASN A 36 -9.77 11.30 2.43
N ASN A 37 -9.34 12.04 1.41
CA ASN A 37 -10.16 13.06 0.75
C ASN A 37 -11.39 12.43 0.08
N LEU A 38 -11.20 11.34 -0.66
CA LEU A 38 -12.33 10.61 -1.26
C LEU A 38 -13.32 10.14 -0.19
N LEU A 39 -12.85 9.37 0.79
CA LEU A 39 -13.71 8.75 1.80
C LEU A 39 -14.45 9.81 2.62
N ARG A 40 -13.77 10.88 3.08
CA ARG A 40 -14.43 11.94 3.86
C ARG A 40 -15.45 12.72 3.03
N SER A 41 -15.16 12.99 1.75
CA SER A 41 -16.07 13.75 0.89
C SER A 41 -17.37 13.00 0.55
N LYS A 42 -17.35 11.66 0.62
CA LYS A 42 -18.49 10.78 0.29
C LYS A 42 -19.05 10.01 1.48
N ALA A 43 -18.43 10.10 2.66
CA ALA A 43 -18.77 9.25 3.82
C ALA A 43 -20.25 9.26 4.19
N SER A 44 -20.88 10.44 4.16
CA SER A 44 -22.30 10.59 4.52
C SER A 44 -23.23 9.80 3.60
N ASP A 45 -22.92 9.72 2.31
CA ASP A 45 -23.74 9.01 1.30
C ASP A 45 -23.73 7.49 1.50
N TYR A 46 -22.74 7.00 2.27
CA TYR A 46 -22.50 5.58 2.53
C TYR A 46 -22.70 5.22 4.01
N GLY A 47 -23.26 6.12 4.82
CA GLY A 47 -23.50 5.86 6.26
C GLY A 47 -22.24 5.77 7.11
N LEU A 48 -21.09 6.26 6.61
CA LEU A 48 -19.79 6.16 7.26
C LEU A 48 -19.47 7.33 8.20
N THR A 49 -20.50 8.05 8.64
CA THR A 49 -20.39 9.21 9.54
C THR A 49 -21.28 9.04 10.75
N TYR A 50 -20.83 9.55 11.89
CA TYR A 50 -21.64 9.68 13.09
C TYR A 50 -21.58 11.10 13.64
N VAL A 51 -22.56 11.45 14.46
CA VAL A 51 -22.57 12.70 15.23
C VAL A 51 -22.44 12.33 16.69
N ASN A 52 -21.36 12.79 17.33
CA ASN A 52 -21.29 12.82 18.78
C ASN A 52 -21.65 14.22 19.29
N SER A 53 -21.83 14.40 20.59
CA SER A 53 -22.26 15.66 21.20
C SER A 53 -21.31 16.85 20.96
N ALA A 54 -20.10 16.62 20.43
CA ALA A 54 -19.09 17.64 20.21
C ALA A 54 -18.80 17.89 18.70
N TYR A 55 -18.65 16.82 17.90
CA TYR A 55 -18.24 16.90 16.50
C TYR A 55 -18.74 15.70 15.66
N PRO A 56 -18.90 15.88 14.34
CA PRO A 56 -19.07 14.75 13.43
C PRO A 56 -17.78 13.92 13.36
N GLY A 57 -17.93 12.60 13.41
CA GLY A 57 -16.85 11.62 13.26
C GLY A 57 -17.10 10.66 12.10
N TYR A 58 -16.17 9.74 11.90
CA TYR A 58 -16.17 8.77 10.80
C TYR A 58 -16.02 7.36 11.35
N TYR A 59 -16.75 6.40 10.80
CA TYR A 59 -16.66 4.97 11.14
C TYR A 59 -15.45 4.28 10.48
N PHE A 60 -14.41 5.05 10.16
CA PHE A 60 -13.20 4.51 9.56
C PHE A 60 -11.94 5.26 9.98
N SER A 61 -10.82 4.55 9.92
CA SER A 61 -9.49 5.10 10.14
C SER A 61 -8.48 4.56 9.13
N PHE A 62 -7.36 5.26 8.99
CA PHE A 62 -6.28 4.89 8.09
C PHE A 62 -5.04 4.47 8.87
N SER A 63 -4.36 3.44 8.38
CA SER A 63 -3.04 3.04 8.84
C SER A 63 -2.16 2.77 7.62
N PRO A 64 -1.37 3.77 7.17
CA PRO A 64 -0.36 3.54 6.14
C PRO A 64 0.77 2.69 6.72
N ARG A 65 1.44 1.94 5.86
CA ARG A 65 2.61 1.15 6.19
C ARG A 65 3.57 1.16 5.01
N VAL A 66 4.80 1.53 5.27
CA VAL A 66 5.94 1.16 4.42
C VAL A 66 6.60 -0.07 5.02
N LYS A 67 7.02 -1.02 4.19
CA LYS A 67 7.64 -2.26 4.66
C LYS A 67 8.95 -1.94 5.39
N GLU A 68 9.18 -2.61 6.52
CA GLU A 68 10.46 -2.50 7.22
C GLU A 68 11.56 -3.26 6.49
N GLU A 69 12.80 -2.81 6.64
CA GLU A 69 13.99 -3.38 6.00
C GLU A 69 14.10 -4.88 6.24
N GLU A 70 14.05 -5.31 7.50
CA GLU A 70 14.08 -6.73 7.89
C GLU A 70 12.97 -7.55 7.20
N SER A 71 11.76 -6.98 7.07
CA SER A 71 10.63 -7.64 6.42
C SER A 71 10.81 -7.73 4.89
N LEU A 72 11.54 -6.79 4.30
CA LEU A 72 11.95 -6.86 2.89
C LEU A 72 13.00 -7.95 2.70
N GLU A 73 14.03 -7.99 3.54
CA GLU A 73 15.09 -9.01 3.50
C GLU A 73 14.52 -10.43 3.57
N GLU A 74 13.67 -10.69 4.56
CA GLU A 74 12.97 -11.98 4.69
C GLU A 74 12.17 -12.33 3.43
N LYS A 75 11.52 -11.32 2.81
CA LYS A 75 10.75 -11.52 1.58
C LYS A 75 11.68 -11.85 0.41
N LEU A 76 12.78 -11.14 0.25
CA LEU A 76 13.75 -11.34 -0.83
C LEU A 76 14.34 -12.75 -0.79
N VAL A 77 14.71 -13.22 0.41
CA VAL A 77 15.20 -14.59 0.64
C VAL A 77 14.09 -15.61 0.38
N ARG A 78 12.93 -15.45 1.00
CA ARG A 78 11.82 -16.43 0.91
C ARG A 78 11.27 -16.60 -0.50
N SER A 79 11.21 -15.51 -1.26
CA SER A 79 10.67 -15.52 -2.64
C SER A 79 11.71 -15.89 -3.70
N GLY A 80 12.98 -16.03 -3.32
CA GLY A 80 14.08 -16.20 -4.27
C GLY A 80 14.40 -14.95 -5.10
N GLN A 81 13.74 -13.82 -4.84
CA GLN A 81 13.97 -12.55 -5.54
C GLN A 81 15.40 -12.03 -5.34
N LEU A 82 16.04 -12.37 -4.21
CA LEU A 82 17.44 -12.02 -3.97
C LEU A 82 18.33 -12.46 -5.15
N LEU A 83 18.23 -13.72 -5.58
CA LEU A 83 19.06 -14.28 -6.65
C LEU A 83 18.85 -13.57 -8.00
N TYR A 84 17.66 -13.01 -8.23
CA TYR A 84 17.36 -12.24 -9.43
C TYR A 84 17.93 -10.82 -9.38
N LEU A 85 18.01 -10.23 -8.19
CA LEU A 85 18.48 -8.85 -8.00
C LEU A 85 20.01 -8.74 -7.99
N ILE A 86 20.73 -9.74 -7.48
CA ILE A 86 22.20 -9.68 -7.37
C ILE A 86 22.94 -9.60 -8.70
N GLU A 87 22.30 -9.99 -9.81
CA GLU A 87 22.90 -9.93 -11.16
C GLU A 87 22.68 -8.57 -11.85
N LYS A 88 22.00 -7.64 -11.19
CA LYS A 88 21.55 -6.36 -11.77
C LYS A 88 22.42 -5.19 -11.32
N SER A 89 22.40 -4.10 -12.09
CA SER A 89 22.97 -2.83 -11.63
C SER A 89 22.11 -2.19 -10.56
N ASP A 90 22.69 -1.32 -9.74
CA ASP A 90 22.00 -0.59 -8.69
C ASP A 90 20.76 0.16 -9.23
N GLU A 91 20.87 0.80 -10.41
CA GLU A 91 19.74 1.50 -11.04
C GLU A 91 18.58 0.55 -11.36
N GLN A 92 18.89 -0.64 -11.87
CA GLN A 92 17.87 -1.62 -12.19
C GLN A 92 17.27 -2.25 -10.92
N ILE A 93 18.06 -2.42 -9.86
CA ILE A 93 17.56 -2.85 -8.54
C ILE A 93 16.59 -1.80 -7.99
N LEU A 94 16.92 -0.51 -8.09
CA LEU A 94 16.05 0.57 -7.64
C LEU A 94 14.72 0.58 -8.41
N ILE A 95 14.76 0.45 -9.75
CA ILE A 95 13.55 0.32 -10.58
C ILE A 95 12.70 -0.88 -10.14
N ASP A 96 13.33 -2.03 -9.90
CA ASP A 96 12.64 -3.24 -9.46
C ASP A 96 12.04 -3.10 -8.06
N LEU A 97 12.74 -2.41 -7.15
CA LEU A 97 12.24 -2.10 -5.81
C LEU A 97 11.00 -1.22 -5.90
N TYR A 98 11.01 -0.13 -6.67
CA TYR A 98 9.81 0.70 -6.87
C TYR A 98 8.62 -0.06 -7.46
N ASN A 99 8.88 -1.07 -8.29
CA ASN A 99 7.84 -1.92 -8.88
C ASN A 99 7.44 -3.12 -8.01
N MET A 100 8.06 -3.31 -6.85
CA MET A 100 7.77 -4.44 -5.99
C MET A 100 6.42 -4.27 -5.28
N ASN A 101 5.52 -5.24 -5.49
CA ASN A 101 4.25 -5.30 -4.77
C ASN A 101 4.46 -5.32 -3.24
N ASP A 102 3.56 -4.68 -2.49
CA ASP A 102 3.52 -4.71 -1.00
C ASP A 102 4.68 -3.99 -0.29
N LEU A 103 5.40 -3.08 -0.94
CA LEU A 103 6.29 -2.13 -0.25
C LEU A 103 5.50 -1.04 0.48
N ILE A 104 4.47 -0.51 -0.16
CA ILE A 104 3.50 0.42 0.42
C ILE A 104 2.17 -0.32 0.61
N GLY A 105 1.58 -0.18 1.79
CA GLY A 105 0.25 -0.68 2.09
C GLY A 105 -0.58 0.38 2.80
N ILE A 106 -1.79 0.64 2.31
CA ILE A 106 -2.76 1.52 2.96
C ILE A 106 -3.85 0.64 3.55
N LYS A 107 -3.95 0.62 4.88
CA LYS A 107 -5.06 -0.06 5.56
C LYS A 107 -6.16 0.94 5.87
N ILE A 108 -7.39 0.57 5.53
CA ILE A 108 -8.60 1.31 5.88
C ILE A 108 -9.40 0.39 6.80
N LEU A 109 -9.60 0.81 8.03
CA LEU A 109 -10.23 0.02 9.08
C LEU A 109 -11.63 0.58 9.33
N GLY A 110 -12.66 -0.25 9.19
CA GLY A 110 -14.02 0.05 9.67
C GLY A 110 -14.19 -0.37 11.14
N GLU A 111 -15.23 0.14 11.81
CA GLU A 111 -15.57 -0.28 13.17
C GLU A 111 -16.34 -1.61 13.19
N LEU A 112 -17.22 -1.81 12.20
CA LEU A 112 -18.03 -3.00 11.98
C LEU A 112 -17.82 -3.58 10.57
N GLU A 113 -18.25 -4.83 10.36
CA GLU A 113 -18.18 -5.50 9.05
C GLU A 113 -18.99 -4.76 7.97
N GLU A 114 -20.13 -4.18 8.35
CA GLU A 114 -20.97 -3.36 7.46
C GLU A 114 -20.27 -2.05 7.03
N ASP A 115 -19.45 -1.46 7.91
CA ASP A 115 -18.65 -0.29 7.57
C ASP A 115 -17.60 -0.64 6.52
N VAL A 116 -16.91 -1.78 6.70
CA VAL A 116 -15.92 -2.27 5.74
C VAL A 116 -16.56 -2.50 4.37
N SER A 117 -17.74 -3.10 4.35
CA SER A 117 -18.50 -3.30 3.11
C SER A 117 -18.89 -1.97 2.45
N SER A 118 -19.28 -0.98 3.26
CA SER A 118 -19.65 0.36 2.80
C SER A 118 -18.45 1.15 2.27
N ILE A 119 -17.27 1.03 2.90
CA ILE A 119 -16.00 1.60 2.43
C ILE A 119 -15.64 1.02 1.06
N VAL A 120 -15.69 -0.31 0.90
CA VAL A 120 -15.40 -0.97 -0.38
C VAL A 120 -16.36 -0.50 -1.46
N LYS A 121 -17.65 -0.40 -1.15
CA LYS A 121 -18.66 0.12 -2.06
C LYS A 121 -18.36 1.56 -2.48
N LEU A 122 -18.05 2.44 -1.53
CA LEU A 122 -17.70 3.83 -1.80
C LEU A 122 -16.49 3.94 -2.73
N ILE A 123 -15.41 3.21 -2.44
CA ILE A 123 -14.20 3.21 -3.27
C ILE A 123 -14.51 2.71 -4.68
N ARG A 124 -15.27 1.62 -4.82
CA ARG A 124 -15.65 1.04 -6.11
C ARG A 124 -16.49 2.00 -6.95
N ASP A 125 -17.52 2.58 -6.35
CA ASP A 125 -18.46 3.47 -7.04
C ASP A 125 -17.80 4.80 -7.47
N ASN A 126 -16.67 5.16 -6.84
CA ASN A 126 -15.93 6.41 -7.09
C ASN A 126 -14.50 6.18 -7.63
N GLN A 127 -14.25 5.01 -8.23
CA GLN A 127 -12.91 4.63 -8.70
C GLN A 127 -12.31 5.62 -9.73
N SER A 128 -13.15 6.31 -10.51
CA SER A 128 -12.67 7.28 -11.51
C SER A 128 -11.95 8.46 -10.85
N ILE A 129 -12.39 8.89 -9.67
CA ILE A 129 -11.73 9.96 -8.92
C ILE A 129 -10.31 9.52 -8.50
N LEU A 130 -10.15 8.25 -8.13
CA LEU A 130 -8.83 7.70 -7.76
C LEU A 130 -7.92 7.58 -8.98
N LEU A 131 -8.47 7.19 -10.13
CA LEU A 131 -7.74 7.15 -11.40
C LEU A 131 -7.21 8.53 -11.79
N ASP A 132 -8.05 9.58 -11.68
CA ASP A 132 -7.66 10.97 -11.95
C ASP A 132 -6.57 11.47 -10.99
N GLN A 133 -6.40 10.83 -9.83
CA GLN A 133 -5.37 11.09 -8.83
C GLN A 133 -4.19 10.11 -8.92
N GLY A 134 -4.08 9.34 -10.01
CA GLY A 134 -2.96 8.46 -10.30
C GLY A 134 -3.02 7.06 -9.66
N ILE A 135 -4.11 6.69 -8.99
CA ILE A 135 -4.29 5.36 -8.37
C ILE A 135 -5.10 4.46 -9.31
N THR A 136 -4.50 3.36 -9.75
CA THR A 136 -5.17 2.37 -10.62
C THR A 136 -5.28 1.02 -9.92
N PHE A 137 -6.46 0.43 -9.91
CA PHE A 137 -6.68 -0.92 -9.41
C PHE A 137 -6.24 -1.95 -10.46
N LEU A 138 -5.34 -2.86 -10.10
CA LEU A 138 -4.77 -3.88 -10.99
C LEU A 138 -5.65 -5.14 -11.08
N SER A 139 -6.66 -5.22 -10.24
CA SER A 139 -7.60 -6.35 -10.16
C SER A 139 -9.01 -5.81 -9.97
N ASN A 140 -10.00 -6.55 -10.47
CA ASN A 140 -11.41 -6.26 -10.20
C ASN A 140 -11.70 -6.32 -8.70
N PHE A 141 -12.67 -5.52 -8.25
CA PHE A 141 -13.14 -5.56 -6.87
C PHE A 141 -13.77 -6.91 -6.57
N SER A 142 -13.20 -7.65 -5.61
CA SER A 142 -13.83 -8.83 -5.04
C SER A 142 -15.11 -8.46 -4.30
N GLU A 143 -16.16 -9.24 -4.50
CA GLU A 143 -17.41 -9.11 -3.75
C GLU A 143 -17.30 -9.70 -2.33
N LYS A 144 -16.27 -10.52 -2.08
CA LYS A 144 -16.09 -11.22 -0.81
C LYS A 144 -14.71 -10.93 -0.21
N PRO A 145 -14.62 -10.81 1.13
CA PRO A 145 -13.34 -10.73 1.78
C PRO A 145 -12.59 -12.07 1.69
N VAL A 146 -11.29 -12.03 1.96
CA VAL A 146 -10.42 -13.20 2.07
C VAL A 146 -9.92 -13.33 3.51
N PRO A 147 -9.79 -14.57 4.03
CA PRO A 147 -9.30 -14.78 5.37
C PRO A 147 -7.81 -14.49 5.47
N MET A 148 -7.42 -13.74 6.49
CA MET A 148 -6.03 -13.53 6.90
C MET A 148 -5.51 -14.75 7.68
N LYS A 149 -4.18 -14.81 7.84
CA LYS A 149 -3.53 -15.84 8.66
C LYS A 149 -3.98 -15.87 10.12
N ASN A 150 -4.43 -14.74 10.65
CA ASN A 150 -4.96 -14.62 12.02
C ASN A 150 -6.48 -14.92 12.11
N GLY A 151 -7.12 -15.32 11.00
CA GLY A 151 -8.54 -15.66 10.95
C GLY A 151 -9.49 -14.47 10.74
N LEU A 152 -8.99 -13.24 10.64
CA LEU A 152 -9.82 -12.07 10.31
C LEU A 152 -10.00 -11.94 8.80
N ASP A 153 -11.15 -11.44 8.37
CA ASP A 153 -11.46 -11.22 6.96
C ASP A 153 -10.98 -9.84 6.48
N ILE A 154 -10.42 -9.80 5.27
CA ILE A 154 -10.00 -8.54 4.62
C ILE A 154 -10.42 -8.47 3.17
N PHE A 155 -10.74 -7.27 2.71
CA PHE A 155 -10.70 -6.96 1.28
C PHE A 155 -9.28 -6.52 0.92
N LYS A 156 -8.66 -7.21 -0.04
CA LYS A 156 -7.30 -6.92 -0.49
C LYS A 156 -7.30 -6.57 -1.98
N TYR A 157 -6.77 -5.39 -2.29
CA TYR A 157 -6.65 -4.89 -3.65
C TYR A 157 -5.20 -4.51 -3.96
N ASN A 158 -4.71 -4.94 -5.12
CA ASN A 158 -3.43 -4.48 -5.63
C ASN A 158 -3.68 -3.24 -6.49
N CYS A 159 -2.93 -2.17 -6.23
CA CYS A 159 -3.01 -0.93 -6.97
C CYS A 159 -1.63 -0.53 -7.49
N SER A 160 -1.59 0.22 -8.59
CA SER A 160 -0.43 1.03 -8.96
C SER A 160 -0.70 2.50 -8.63
N TYR A 161 0.37 3.24 -8.36
CA TYR A 161 0.33 4.67 -8.16
C TYR A 161 1.33 5.34 -9.10
N THR A 162 0.87 6.33 -9.87
CA THR A 162 1.74 7.17 -10.68
C THR A 162 1.89 8.51 -10.00
N LYS A 163 3.08 8.79 -9.45
CA LYS A 163 3.39 10.09 -8.84
C LYS A 163 3.35 11.16 -9.92
N THR A 164 2.59 12.21 -9.68
CA THR A 164 2.63 13.40 -10.54
C THR A 164 3.86 14.19 -10.13
N VAL A 165 4.84 14.33 -11.03
CA VAL A 165 5.99 15.17 -10.79
C VAL A 165 5.59 16.58 -11.21
N ASP A 166 5.34 17.45 -10.24
CA ASP A 166 5.22 18.88 -10.50
C ASP A 166 6.55 19.36 -11.10
N GLY A 167 6.50 19.81 -12.35
CA GLY A 167 7.66 20.28 -13.12
C GLY A 167 8.07 21.72 -12.82
#